data_AF-A0A3D2RKW2-F1
#
_entry.id   AF-A0A3D2RKW2-F1
#
_cell.length_a   1.000
_cell.length_b   1.000
_cell.length_c   1.000
_cell.angle_alpha   90.00
_cell.angle_beta   90.00
_cell.angle_gamma   90.00
#
_symmetry.space_group_name_H-M   'P 1'
#
loop_
_entity.id
_entity.type
_entity.pdbx_description
1 polymer ?
#
loop_
_entity_poly.entity_id
_entity_poly.type
_entity_poly.pdbx_seq_one_letter_code
_entity_poly.pdbx_strand_id
1 'polypeptide(L)'
;MQPQSIHDLAPVDLPPHPRVFVTGEGLQCCRSLTKEAVWAQAALSRLLEAADVPCKWGDPTRPDHGSEMLNQAFRQILAFHLTDRGSYRDSALAAFRRVSEAYLRWPLVDDHTRGAAYGLGESRFTITLARVYDLLASEGLADSDRKLFLQALALTQETTDRCRHTTCGNHNTWNLAARLAAGLSSG
;
A
#
# COMPACT_ATOMS: atom_id res chain seq x y z
N MET A 1 25.41 -3.13 28.54
CA MET A 1 24.05 -2.94 28.01
C MET A 1 23.61 -4.26 27.42
N GLN A 2 22.62 -4.94 28.02
CA GLN A 2 21.98 -6.06 27.35
C GLN A 2 21.17 -5.51 26.17
N PRO A 3 21.20 -6.14 24.98
CA PRO A 3 20.32 -5.75 23.90
C PRO A 3 18.88 -5.94 24.38
N GLN A 4 18.07 -4.88 24.31
CA GLN A 4 16.63 -5.00 24.50
C GLN A 4 16.10 -6.04 23.51
N SER A 5 15.29 -6.96 24.03
CA SER A 5 14.63 -7.96 23.21
C SER A 5 13.77 -7.23 22.18
N ILE A 6 13.81 -7.63 20.92
CA ILE A 6 13.00 -7.04 19.84
C ILE A 6 11.49 -7.07 20.20
N HIS A 7 11.11 -7.99 21.09
CA HIS A 7 9.77 -8.11 21.66
C HIS A 7 9.32 -6.91 22.53
N ASP A 8 10.23 -6.05 22.98
CA ASP A 8 9.91 -4.88 23.80
C ASP A 8 9.52 -3.64 22.95
N LEU A 9 9.68 -3.70 21.62
CA LEU A 9 9.51 -2.53 20.73
C LEU A 9 8.27 -2.59 19.82
N ALA A 10 7.71 -3.77 19.57
CA ALA A 10 6.48 -3.94 18.80
C ALA A 10 5.31 -4.27 19.74
N PRO A 11 4.15 -3.61 19.62
CA PRO A 11 2.97 -3.98 20.41
C PRO A 11 2.64 -5.45 20.21
N VAL A 12 2.32 -6.16 21.30
CA VAL A 12 1.89 -7.57 21.26
C VAL A 12 0.66 -7.74 20.36
N ASP A 13 -0.24 -6.75 20.41
CA ASP A 13 -1.41 -6.66 19.54
C ASP A 13 -1.40 -5.34 18.78
N LEU A 14 -1.41 -5.41 17.45
CA LEU A 14 -1.60 -4.23 16.60
C LEU A 14 -3.10 -3.87 16.53
N PRO A 15 -3.44 -2.57 16.41
CA PRO A 15 -4.82 -2.14 16.18
C PRO A 15 -5.47 -2.83 14.97
N PRO A 16 -6.81 -2.86 14.84
CA PRO A 16 -7.46 -3.35 13.64
C PRO A 16 -7.10 -2.49 12.41
N HIS A 17 -7.18 -3.09 11.23
CA HIS A 17 -7.02 -2.37 9.96
C HIS A 17 -8.16 -1.34 9.74
N PRO A 18 -7.89 -0.21 9.06
CA PRO A 18 -6.56 0.26 8.67
C PRO A 18 -5.84 0.88 9.89
N ARG A 19 -4.50 0.75 9.92
CA ARG A 19 -3.68 1.16 11.08
C ARG A 19 -2.34 1.79 10.74
N VAL A 20 -1.90 1.71 9.49
CA VAL A 20 -0.53 2.12 9.14
C VAL A 20 -0.45 3.60 8.82
N PHE A 21 -1.36 4.11 7.98
CA PHE A 21 -1.35 5.51 7.53
C PHE A 21 -2.61 6.29 7.91
N VAL A 22 -3.69 5.58 8.18
CA VAL A 22 -4.97 6.14 8.62
C VAL A 22 -5.65 5.11 9.51
N THR A 23 -6.41 5.58 10.50
CA THR A 23 -7.25 4.73 11.34
C THR A 23 -8.69 4.75 10.84
N GLY A 24 -9.53 3.80 11.28
CA GLY A 24 -10.97 3.86 11.03
C GLY A 24 -11.61 5.17 11.51
N GLU A 25 -11.19 5.67 12.68
CA GLU A 25 -11.62 6.98 13.20
C GLU A 25 -11.17 8.14 12.30
N GLY A 26 -9.94 8.08 11.79
CA GLY A 26 -9.41 9.06 10.85
C GLY A 26 -10.23 9.11 9.56
N LEU A 27 -10.61 7.95 9.01
CA LEU A 27 -11.47 7.86 7.83
C LEU A 27 -12.87 8.44 8.10
N GLN A 28 -13.45 8.16 9.26
CA GLN A 28 -14.74 8.72 9.65
C GLN A 28 -14.67 10.25 9.79
N CYS A 29 -13.60 10.78 10.37
CA CYS A 29 -13.33 12.21 10.45
C CYS A 29 -13.24 12.84 9.05
N CYS A 30 -12.47 12.23 8.14
CA CYS A 30 -12.38 12.67 6.75
C CYS A 30 -13.76 12.67 6.07
N ARG A 31 -14.57 11.63 6.27
CA ARG A 31 -15.92 11.54 5.72
C ARG A 31 -16.81 12.69 6.22
N SER A 32 -16.77 13.03 7.50
CA SER A 32 -17.50 14.19 8.05
C SER A 32 -17.02 15.51 7.44
N LEU A 33 -15.70 15.71 7.34
CA LEU A 33 -15.11 16.92 6.75
C LEU A 33 -15.57 17.16 5.30
N THR A 34 -15.72 16.09 4.51
CA THR A 34 -16.22 16.22 3.12
C THR A 34 -17.67 16.71 3.02
N LYS A 35 -18.43 16.71 4.12
CA LYS A 35 -19.80 17.28 4.16
C LYS A 35 -19.80 18.74 4.59
N GLU A 36 -18.81 19.16 5.37
CA GLU A 36 -18.80 20.43 6.08
C GLU A 36 -17.88 21.49 5.45
N ALA A 37 -16.78 21.08 4.83
CA ALA A 37 -15.75 21.99 4.36
C ALA A 37 -15.59 21.98 2.83
N VAL A 38 -15.65 23.17 2.21
CA VAL A 38 -15.52 23.36 0.75
C VAL A 38 -14.20 22.79 0.21
N TRP A 39 -13.10 22.96 0.94
CA TRP A 39 -11.79 22.42 0.51
C TRP A 39 -11.78 20.88 0.53
N ALA A 40 -12.48 20.26 1.49
CA ALA A 40 -12.56 18.81 1.62
C ALA A 40 -13.48 18.22 0.54
N GLN A 41 -14.57 18.91 0.20
CA GLN A 41 -15.40 18.60 -0.97
C GLN A 41 -14.58 18.64 -2.25
N ALA A 42 -13.80 19.70 -2.47
CA ALA A 42 -12.94 19.81 -3.65
C ALA A 42 -11.86 18.71 -3.69
N ALA A 43 -11.29 18.33 -2.55
CA ALA A 43 -10.33 17.23 -2.45
C ALA A 43 -10.99 15.88 -2.79
N LEU A 44 -12.20 15.63 -2.28
CA LEU A 44 -12.98 14.44 -2.59
C LEU A 44 -13.31 14.38 -4.09
N SER A 45 -13.80 15.46 -4.69
CA SER A 45 -14.10 15.49 -6.13
C SER A 45 -12.88 15.12 -6.98
N ARG A 46 -11.70 15.68 -6.67
CA ARG A 46 -10.45 15.33 -7.37
C ARG A 46 -10.04 13.88 -7.17
N LEU A 47 -10.24 13.32 -5.98
CA LEU A 47 -10.00 11.90 -5.71
C LEU A 47 -10.93 11.04 -6.57
N LEU A 48 -12.22 11.38 -6.63
CA LEU A 48 -13.21 10.62 -7.41
C LEU A 48 -12.90 10.70 -8.90
N GLU A 49 -12.62 11.88 -9.43
CA GLU A 49 -12.16 12.07 -10.81
C GLU A 49 -10.95 11.19 -11.13
N ALA A 50 -9.96 11.14 -10.23
CA ALA A 50 -8.77 10.31 -10.40
C ALA A 50 -9.06 8.81 -10.25
N ALA A 51 -9.98 8.41 -9.37
CA ALA A 51 -10.39 7.02 -9.15
C ALA A 51 -11.25 6.47 -10.31
N ASP A 52 -11.97 7.35 -11.00
CA ASP A 52 -12.82 7.05 -12.16
C ASP A 52 -12.06 7.02 -13.49
N VAL A 53 -10.80 7.49 -13.52
CA VAL A 53 -9.96 7.37 -14.72
C VAL A 53 -9.91 5.91 -15.16
N PRO A 54 -10.32 5.58 -16.40
CA PRO A 54 -10.20 4.23 -16.92
C PRO A 54 -8.72 3.84 -16.91
N CYS A 55 -8.34 2.94 -16.01
CA CYS A 55 -7.01 2.37 -16.05
C CYS A 55 -6.96 1.49 -17.30
N LYS A 56 -6.16 1.89 -18.29
CA LYS A 56 -5.81 1.01 -19.39
C LYS A 56 -4.90 -0.05 -18.79
N TRP A 57 -5.50 -1.15 -18.34
CA TRP A 57 -4.75 -2.28 -17.79
C TRP A 57 -3.84 -2.82 -18.89
N GLY A 58 -2.60 -2.32 -18.95
CA GLY A 58 -1.52 -3.09 -19.53
C GLY A 58 -1.40 -4.40 -18.76
N ASP A 59 -0.87 -5.43 -19.41
CA ASP A 59 -0.48 -6.63 -18.68
C ASP A 59 0.50 -6.22 -17.56
N PRO A 60 0.22 -6.53 -16.27
CA PRO A 60 1.13 -6.22 -15.17
C PRO A 60 2.40 -7.07 -15.24
N THR A 61 2.69 -7.79 -16.33
CA THR A 61 4.03 -8.36 -16.59
C THR A 61 5.13 -7.31 -16.56
N ARG A 62 4.82 -6.03 -16.80
CA ARG A 62 5.76 -4.92 -16.64
C ARG A 62 5.58 -4.17 -15.31
N PRO A 63 6.67 -3.94 -14.53
CA PRO A 63 6.60 -3.24 -13.24
C PRO A 63 6.04 -1.81 -13.27
N ASP A 64 6.27 -1.06 -14.34
CA ASP A 64 5.75 0.30 -14.53
C ASP A 64 4.21 0.31 -14.58
N HIS A 65 3.62 -0.58 -15.37
CA HIS A 65 2.17 -0.76 -15.40
C HIS A 65 1.63 -1.24 -14.05
N GLY A 66 2.36 -2.11 -13.35
CA GLY A 66 1.98 -2.57 -12.02
C GLY A 66 1.97 -1.44 -10.98
N SER A 67 2.92 -0.50 -11.05
CA SER A 67 2.94 0.70 -10.21
C SER A 67 1.75 1.62 -10.46
N GLU A 68 1.40 1.86 -11.73
CA GLU A 68 0.23 2.66 -12.10
C GLU A 68 -1.07 2.02 -11.62
N MET A 69 -1.19 0.71 -11.83
CA MET A 69 -2.31 -0.11 -11.39
C MET A 69 -2.50 -0.07 -9.88
N LEU A 70 -1.40 -0.17 -9.13
CA LEU A 70 -1.40 -0.13 -7.68
C LEU A 70 -1.79 1.26 -7.14
N ASN A 71 -1.31 2.34 -7.78
CA ASN A 71 -1.73 3.70 -7.44
C ASN A 71 -3.21 3.93 -7.74
N GLN A 72 -3.75 3.32 -8.80
CA GLN A 72 -5.17 3.36 -9.08
C GLN A 72 -5.98 2.61 -8.03
N ALA A 73 -5.54 1.40 -7.65
CA ALA A 73 -6.15 0.63 -6.57
C ALA A 73 -6.21 1.43 -5.26
N PHE A 74 -5.13 2.16 -4.93
CA PHE A 74 -5.08 3.04 -3.76
C PHE A 74 -6.15 4.15 -3.80
N ARG A 75 -6.28 4.84 -4.94
CA ARG A 75 -7.31 5.89 -5.11
C ARG A 75 -8.71 5.30 -4.97
N GLN A 76 -8.96 4.16 -5.58
CA GLN A 76 -10.25 3.48 -5.54
C GLN A 76 -10.61 3.03 -4.12
N ILE A 77 -9.73 2.33 -3.41
CA ILE A 77 -10.05 1.90 -2.05
C ILE A 77 -10.24 3.09 -1.10
N LEU A 78 -9.48 4.18 -1.27
CA LEU A 78 -9.70 5.40 -0.51
C LEU A 78 -11.04 6.07 -0.86
N ALA A 79 -11.41 6.10 -2.15
CA ALA A 79 -12.71 6.60 -2.60
C ALA A 79 -13.87 5.78 -2.03
N PHE A 80 -13.74 4.46 -1.97
CA PHE A 80 -14.69 3.58 -1.28
C PHE A 80 -14.84 3.99 0.18
N HIS A 81 -13.74 4.10 0.93
CA HIS A 81 -13.77 4.48 2.34
C HIS A 81 -14.41 5.85 2.61
N LEU A 82 -14.37 6.78 1.66
CA LEU A 82 -14.97 8.11 1.81
C LEU A 82 -16.41 8.20 1.29
N THR A 83 -16.85 7.30 0.41
CA THR A 83 -18.16 7.41 -0.28
C THR A 83 -19.07 6.21 -0.15
N ASP A 84 -18.57 5.09 0.36
CA ASP A 84 -19.27 3.80 0.51
C ASP A 84 -19.76 3.18 -0.82
N ARG A 85 -19.19 3.61 -1.95
CA ARG A 85 -19.53 3.07 -3.28
C ARG A 85 -18.78 1.76 -3.53
N GLY A 86 -19.46 0.63 -3.35
CA GLY A 86 -18.88 -0.72 -3.46
C GLY A 86 -18.11 -1.01 -4.76
N SER A 87 -18.49 -0.39 -5.89
CA SER A 87 -17.78 -0.53 -7.17
C SER A 87 -16.29 -0.17 -7.08
N TYR A 88 -15.93 0.78 -6.22
CA TYR A 88 -14.54 1.15 -5.98
C TYR A 88 -13.78 0.08 -5.20
N ARG A 89 -14.40 -0.54 -4.20
CA ARG A 89 -13.81 -1.65 -3.44
C ARG A 89 -13.51 -2.83 -4.36
N ASP A 90 -14.49 -3.21 -5.19
CA ASP A 90 -14.35 -4.34 -6.10
C ASP A 90 -13.26 -4.10 -7.15
N SER A 91 -13.20 -2.87 -7.69
CA SER A 91 -12.16 -2.47 -8.63
C SER A 91 -10.77 -2.49 -7.99
N ALA A 92 -10.63 -1.94 -6.77
CA ALA A 92 -9.37 -1.93 -6.04
C ALA A 92 -8.90 -3.35 -5.71
N LEU A 93 -9.81 -4.22 -5.28
CA LEU A 93 -9.51 -5.62 -4.97
C LEU A 93 -9.02 -6.37 -6.22
N ALA A 94 -9.72 -6.22 -7.35
CA ALA A 94 -9.33 -6.85 -8.60
C ALA A 94 -7.95 -6.36 -9.09
N ALA A 95 -7.69 -5.05 -8.99
CA ALA A 95 -6.40 -4.46 -9.32
C ALA A 95 -5.28 -5.01 -8.44
N PHE A 96 -5.50 -5.00 -7.13
CA PHE A 96 -4.52 -5.42 -6.16
C PHE A 96 -4.16 -6.90 -6.32
N ARG A 97 -5.16 -7.76 -6.59
CA ARG A 97 -4.93 -9.18 -6.92
C ARG A 97 -3.96 -9.36 -8.09
N ARG A 98 -4.21 -8.65 -9.20
CA ARG A 98 -3.36 -8.73 -10.40
C ARG A 98 -1.94 -8.24 -10.13
N VAL A 99 -1.78 -7.15 -9.37
CA VAL A 99 -0.46 -6.62 -9.00
C VAL A 99 0.27 -7.58 -8.06
N SER A 100 -0.39 -8.13 -7.03
CA SER A 100 0.23 -9.07 -6.10
C SER A 100 0.70 -10.34 -6.80
N GLU A 101 -0.12 -10.92 -7.69
CA GLU A 101 0.28 -12.08 -8.51
C GLU A 101 1.45 -11.77 -9.44
N ALA A 102 1.50 -10.56 -10.01
CA ALA A 102 2.60 -10.14 -10.86
C ALA A 102 3.89 -9.91 -10.05
N TYR A 103 3.80 -9.23 -8.91
CA TYR A 103 4.94 -8.94 -8.04
C TYR A 103 5.66 -10.20 -7.57
N LEU A 104 4.90 -11.24 -7.24
CA LEU A 104 5.45 -12.56 -6.86
C LEU A 104 6.26 -13.24 -7.99
N ARG A 105 6.06 -12.83 -9.25
CA ARG A 105 6.71 -13.40 -10.45
C ARG A 105 7.76 -12.50 -11.06
N TRP A 106 7.74 -11.19 -10.80
CA TRP A 106 8.74 -10.27 -11.35
C TRP A 106 10.13 -10.64 -10.85
N PRO A 107 11.15 -10.72 -11.70
CA PRO A 107 12.50 -11.01 -11.26
C PRO A 107 13.07 -9.86 -10.43
N LEU A 108 14.07 -10.17 -9.61
CA LEU A 108 14.92 -9.14 -9.01
C LEU A 108 15.79 -8.52 -10.11
N VAL A 109 15.83 -7.20 -10.18
CA VAL A 109 16.61 -6.39 -11.11
C VAL A 109 17.65 -5.61 -10.32
N ASP A 110 18.87 -5.50 -10.90
CA ASP A 110 20.02 -4.82 -10.30
C ASP A 110 20.29 -5.21 -8.84
N ASP A 111 19.95 -6.46 -8.47
CA ASP A 111 20.06 -7.04 -7.13
C ASP A 111 19.24 -6.35 -6.02
N HIS A 112 18.33 -5.42 -6.32
CA HIS A 112 17.60 -4.70 -5.25
C HIS A 112 16.21 -4.16 -5.61
N THR A 113 15.69 -4.33 -6.82
CA THR A 113 14.34 -3.86 -7.19
C THR A 113 13.52 -4.92 -7.92
N ARG A 114 12.19 -4.79 -7.89
CA ARG A 114 11.23 -5.65 -8.62
C ARG A 114 10.12 -4.80 -9.23
N GLY A 115 9.49 -3.96 -8.42
CA GLY A 115 8.34 -3.12 -8.77
C GLY A 115 8.70 -1.77 -9.38
N ALA A 116 9.98 -1.38 -9.38
CA ALA A 116 10.43 -0.10 -9.92
C ALA A 116 11.85 -0.16 -10.52
N ALA A 117 12.20 0.89 -11.27
CA ALA A 117 13.49 1.02 -11.93
C ALA A 117 14.67 1.36 -11.00
N TYR A 118 14.43 1.74 -9.73
CA TYR A 118 15.47 2.12 -8.78
C TYR A 118 14.96 2.04 -7.33
N GLY A 119 15.87 1.91 -6.35
CA GLY A 119 15.51 1.61 -4.95
C GLY A 119 14.55 2.59 -4.24
N LEU A 120 14.61 3.89 -4.53
CA LEU A 120 13.62 4.84 -4.00
C LEU A 120 12.23 4.62 -4.63
N GLY A 121 12.18 4.26 -5.91
CA GLY A 121 10.94 3.83 -6.57
C GLY A 121 10.38 2.56 -5.94
N GLU A 122 11.22 1.58 -5.65
CA GLU A 122 10.84 0.32 -4.99
C GLU A 122 10.26 0.59 -3.61
N SER A 123 10.89 1.47 -2.84
CA SER A 123 10.40 1.88 -1.51
C SER A 123 9.00 2.51 -1.59
N ARG A 124 8.75 3.35 -2.59
CA ARG A 124 7.42 3.94 -2.84
C ARG A 124 6.41 2.89 -3.26
N PHE A 125 6.81 1.94 -4.10
CA PHE A 125 5.96 0.81 -4.49
C PHE A 125 5.52 0.00 -3.27
N THR A 126 6.47 -0.40 -2.41
CA THR A 126 6.21 -1.15 -1.17
C THR A 126 5.27 -0.38 -0.22
N ILE A 127 5.45 0.93 -0.08
CA ILE A 127 4.55 1.76 0.74
C ILE A 127 3.14 1.76 0.18
N THR A 128 2.97 1.92 -1.13
CA THR A 128 1.63 1.87 -1.74
C THR A 128 1.03 0.47 -1.62
N LEU A 129 1.83 -0.59 -1.75
CA LEU A 129 1.39 -1.97 -1.58
C LEU A 129 0.82 -2.19 -0.16
N ALA A 130 1.55 -1.74 0.86
CA ALA A 130 1.12 -1.77 2.25
C ALA A 130 -0.15 -0.95 2.50
N ARG A 131 -0.25 0.26 1.93
CA ARG A 131 -1.44 1.12 2.04
C ARG A 131 -2.70 0.46 1.49
N VAL A 132 -2.59 -0.12 0.31
CA VAL A 132 -3.74 -0.76 -0.36
C VAL A 132 -4.17 -1.99 0.42
N TYR A 133 -3.24 -2.83 0.87
CA TYR A 133 -3.57 -3.97 1.73
C TYR A 133 -4.24 -3.53 3.04
N ASP A 134 -3.66 -2.55 3.75
CA ASP A 134 -4.18 -2.06 5.04
C ASP A 134 -5.62 -1.55 4.92
N LEU A 135 -5.94 -0.83 3.83
CA LEU A 135 -7.29 -0.34 3.55
C LEU A 135 -8.25 -1.43 3.06
N LEU A 136 -7.78 -2.46 2.35
CA LEU A 136 -8.62 -3.58 1.91
C LEU A 136 -8.90 -4.56 3.05
N ALA A 137 -7.93 -4.79 3.94
CA ALA A 137 -8.01 -5.72 5.04
C ALA A 137 -9.05 -5.31 6.10
N SER A 138 -9.37 -4.02 6.22
CA SER A 138 -10.44 -3.52 7.07
C SER A 138 -11.84 -3.97 6.62
N GLU A 139 -12.00 -4.28 5.33
CA GLU A 139 -13.29 -4.57 4.70
C GLU A 139 -13.63 -6.06 4.65
N GLY A 140 -12.85 -6.88 5.36
CA GLY A 140 -12.96 -8.34 5.29
C GLY A 140 -12.47 -8.88 3.93
N LEU A 141 -11.36 -9.61 3.97
CA LEU A 141 -10.81 -10.30 2.81
C LEU A 141 -11.15 -11.78 2.86
N ALA A 142 -11.38 -12.37 1.69
CA ALA A 142 -11.35 -13.82 1.54
C ALA A 142 -9.95 -14.35 1.92
N ASP A 143 -9.88 -15.54 2.52
CA ASP A 143 -8.61 -16.11 2.99
C ASP A 143 -7.57 -16.26 1.86
N SER A 144 -8.02 -16.59 0.65
CA SER A 144 -7.16 -16.69 -0.52
C SER A 144 -6.51 -15.35 -0.89
N ASP A 145 -7.28 -14.26 -0.84
CA ASP A 145 -6.79 -12.91 -1.12
C ASP A 145 -5.85 -12.44 -0.02
N ARG A 146 -6.25 -12.62 1.25
CA ARG A 146 -5.39 -12.31 2.40
C ARG A 146 -4.04 -13.02 2.27
N LYS A 147 -4.02 -14.32 1.99
CA LYS A 147 -2.79 -15.11 1.85
C LYS A 147 -1.92 -14.59 0.70
N LEU A 148 -2.51 -14.33 -0.47
CA LEU A 148 -1.80 -13.78 -1.62
C LEU A 148 -1.15 -12.43 -1.29
N PHE A 149 -1.90 -11.52 -0.67
CA PHE A 149 -1.41 -10.17 -0.38
C PHE A 149 -0.31 -10.17 0.68
N LEU A 150 -0.44 -11.01 1.70
CA LEU A 150 0.60 -11.19 2.71
C LEU A 150 1.88 -11.80 2.11
N GLN A 151 1.77 -12.74 1.17
CA GLN A 151 2.93 -13.26 0.44
C GLN A 151 3.62 -12.17 -0.38
N ALA A 152 2.85 -11.32 -1.07
CA ALA A 152 3.41 -10.20 -1.84
C ALA A 152 4.10 -9.18 -0.93
N LEU A 153 3.51 -8.82 0.21
CA LEU A 153 4.12 -7.94 1.22
C LEU A 153 5.39 -8.54 1.81
N ALA A 154 5.39 -9.82 2.16
CA ALA A 154 6.58 -10.50 2.68
C ALA A 154 7.72 -10.50 1.66
N LEU A 155 7.43 -10.66 0.36
CA LEU A 155 8.45 -10.63 -0.68
C LEU A 155 9.17 -9.27 -0.80
N THR A 156 8.54 -8.17 -0.38
CA THR A 156 9.19 -6.84 -0.35
C THR A 156 10.36 -6.76 0.64
N GLN A 157 10.44 -7.69 1.61
CA GLN A 157 11.58 -7.76 2.51
C GLN A 157 12.89 -7.96 1.73
N GLU A 158 12.88 -8.79 0.69
CA GLU A 158 14.10 -9.04 -0.08
C GLU A 158 14.63 -7.77 -0.75
N THR A 159 13.76 -6.98 -1.37
CA THR A 159 14.19 -5.74 -2.03
C THR A 159 14.61 -4.68 -1.02
N THR A 160 13.88 -4.57 0.10
CA THR A 160 14.21 -3.59 1.14
C THR A 160 15.49 -3.92 1.92
N ASP A 161 15.80 -5.19 2.18
CA ASP A 161 17.03 -5.61 2.86
C ASP A 161 18.27 -5.48 1.96
N ARG A 162 18.11 -5.66 0.64
CA ARG A 162 19.21 -5.50 -0.35
C ARG A 162 19.48 -4.06 -0.74
N CYS A 163 18.53 -3.15 -0.53
CA CYS A 163 18.69 -1.73 -0.84
C CYS A 163 19.62 -1.04 0.18
N ARG A 164 20.93 -1.20 -0.01
CA ARG A 164 21.96 -0.66 0.88
C ARG A 164 22.10 0.84 0.68
N HIS A 165 21.70 1.61 1.69
CA HIS A 165 21.98 3.04 1.75
C HIS A 165 23.11 3.31 2.74
N THR A 166 24.21 3.88 2.24
CA THR A 166 25.41 4.19 3.03
C THR A 166 25.36 5.60 3.63
N THR A 167 24.38 6.41 3.24
CA THR A 167 24.23 7.81 3.67
C THR A 167 22.87 8.03 4.33
N CYS A 168 22.79 8.99 5.26
CA CYS A 168 21.55 9.45 5.88
C CYS A 168 20.71 10.33 4.92
N GLY A 169 20.59 9.93 3.66
CA GLY A 169 19.79 10.61 2.65
C GLY A 169 18.32 10.19 2.67
N ASN A 170 17.51 10.93 1.93
CA ASN A 170 16.08 10.63 1.76
C ASN A 170 15.82 9.19 1.28
N HIS A 171 16.68 8.60 0.46
CA HIS A 171 16.54 7.20 0.03
C HIS A 171 16.50 6.23 1.22
N ASN A 172 17.37 6.42 2.22
CA ASN A 172 17.37 5.60 3.44
C ASN A 172 16.08 5.77 4.25
N THR A 173 15.61 7.02 4.40
CA THR A 173 14.34 7.31 5.06
C THR A 173 13.16 6.60 4.38
N TRP A 174 13.11 6.62 3.05
CA TRP A 174 12.06 5.94 2.27
C TRP A 174 12.13 4.42 2.41
N ASN A 175 13.33 3.83 2.40
CA ASN A 175 13.50 2.39 2.61
C ASN A 175 13.02 1.97 4.01
N LEU A 176 13.41 2.70 5.06
CA LEU A 176 12.94 2.44 6.43
C LEU A 176 11.41 2.58 6.56
N ALA A 177 10.84 3.62 5.95
CA ALA A 177 9.39 3.82 5.92
C ALA A 177 8.67 2.67 5.18
N ALA A 178 9.26 2.15 4.11
CA ALA A 178 8.73 1.01 3.38
C ALA A 178 8.73 -0.27 4.23
N ARG A 179 9.83 -0.55 4.95
CA ARG A 179 9.93 -1.70 5.86
C ARG A 179 8.89 -1.61 6.98
N LEU A 180 8.76 -0.44 7.60
CA LEU A 180 7.75 -0.20 8.64
C LEU A 180 6.33 -0.34 8.10
N ALA A 181 6.04 0.21 6.93
CA ALA A 181 4.72 0.10 6.32
C ALA A 181 4.36 -1.36 6.01
N ALA A 182 5.27 -2.12 5.41
CA ALA A 182 5.07 -3.53 5.12
C ALA A 182 4.90 -4.37 6.40
N GLY A 183 5.75 -4.16 7.41
CA GLY A 183 5.65 -4.85 8.70
C GLY A 183 4.34 -4.56 9.43
N LEU A 184 4.02 -3.29 9.68
CA LEU A 184 2.80 -2.91 10.40
C LEU A 184 1.51 -3.31 9.67
N SER A 185 1.53 -3.29 8.34
CA SER A 185 0.38 -3.75 7.55
C SER A 185 0.26 -5.27 7.62
N SER A 186 1.34 -6.03 7.47
CA SER A 186 1.26 -7.50 7.48
C SER A 186 0.97 -8.12 8.85
N GLY A 187 1.39 -7.46 9.94
CA GLY A 187 1.24 -7.96 11.31
C GLY A 187 2.47 -8.71 11.76
#